data_AF-A0A6A5TS93-F1
#
_entry.id   AF-A0A6A5TS93-F1
#
_cell.length_a   1.000
_cell.length_b   1.000
_cell.length_c   1.000
_cell.angle_alpha   90.00
_cell.angle_beta   90.00
_cell.angle_gamma   90.00
#
_symmetry.space_group_name_H-M   'P 1'
#
loop_
_entity.id
_entity.type
_entity.pdbx_description
1 polymer ?
#
loop_
_entity_poly.entity_id
_entity_poly.type
_entity_poly.pdbx_seq_one_letter_code
_entity_poly.pdbx_strand_id
1 'polypeptide(L)'
;MLLSTFTGLLLAAATVSASSRHIRQTSNVVFKVTDFAAFEADPYIDGAKSNLTFHVSDTRPGFEAETNCVVPNTYFNLHAISALFDVCEKKELDFSYSYGLTGLTVRRGWRANE
;
A
#
# COMPACT_ATOMS: atom_id res chain seq x y z
N MET A 1 34.29 33.14 58.86
CA MET A 1 34.82 33.68 57.60
C MET A 1 35.16 32.49 56.71
N LEU A 2 34.58 32.43 55.51
CA LEU A 2 34.85 31.48 54.40
C LEU A 2 34.45 30.00 54.67
N LEU A 3 33.87 29.20 53.78
CA LEU A 3 33.40 29.36 52.40
C LEU A 3 32.36 28.26 52.09
N SER A 4 31.36 28.59 51.29
CA SER A 4 30.42 27.70 50.58
C SER A 4 31.15 26.84 49.54
N THR A 5 30.68 25.61 49.29
CA THR A 5 30.50 25.11 47.92
C THR A 5 29.43 24.02 47.87
N PHE A 6 28.26 24.39 47.35
CA PHE A 6 27.23 23.51 46.78
C PHE A 6 27.80 22.79 45.55
N THR A 7 27.89 21.46 45.57
CA THR A 7 28.15 20.65 44.38
C THR A 7 26.83 20.32 43.69
N GLY A 8 26.41 21.19 42.77
CA GLY A 8 25.32 20.92 41.85
C GLY A 8 25.79 19.93 40.78
N LEU A 9 25.18 18.74 40.75
CA LEU A 9 25.36 17.79 39.66
C LEU A 9 24.54 18.28 38.46
N LEU A 10 25.25 18.77 37.43
CA LEU A 10 24.69 19.19 36.15
C LEU A 10 24.04 18.00 35.43
N LEU A 11 22.71 18.02 35.26
CA LEU A 11 22.02 17.19 34.27
C LEU A 11 22.42 17.70 32.87
N ALA A 12 23.26 16.94 32.18
CA ALA A 12 23.47 17.12 30.75
C ALA A 12 22.20 16.66 30.00
N ALA A 13 21.37 17.62 29.57
CA ALA A 13 20.28 17.35 28.65
C ALA A 13 20.87 17.03 27.27
N ALA A 14 20.88 15.75 26.90
CA ALA A 14 21.15 15.34 25.53
C ALA A 14 20.03 15.88 24.63
N THR A 15 20.34 16.92 23.86
CA THR A 15 19.45 17.42 22.81
C THR A 15 19.45 16.39 21.67
N VAL A 16 18.49 15.48 21.70
CA VAL A 16 18.16 14.65 20.54
C VAL A 16 17.64 15.61 19.47
N SER A 17 18.50 15.98 18.53
CA SER A 17 18.11 16.64 17.28
C SER A 17 17.21 15.68 16.52
N ALA A 18 15.91 15.75 16.76
CA ALA A 18 14.91 15.08 15.94
C ALA A 18 14.96 15.72 14.55
N SER A 19 15.65 15.05 13.62
CA SER A 19 15.58 15.40 12.20
C SER A 19 14.11 15.37 11.80
N SER A 20 13.54 16.55 11.55
CA SER A 20 12.17 16.69 11.05
C SER A 20 12.06 15.90 9.75
N ARG A 21 11.42 14.74 9.81
CA ARG A 21 11.03 14.00 8.60
C ARG A 21 9.91 14.83 7.97
N HIS A 22 10.28 15.72 7.05
CA HIS A 22 9.30 16.41 6.23
C HIS A 22 8.52 15.35 5.46
N ILE A 23 7.27 15.12 5.87
CA ILE A 23 6.30 14.37 5.08
C ILE A 23 6.07 15.25 3.84
N ARG A 24 6.76 14.93 2.74
CA ARG A 24 6.38 15.47 1.44
C ARG A 24 5.02 14.88 1.12
N GLN A 25 3.98 15.67 1.35
CA GLN A 25 2.64 15.37 0.88
C GLN A 25 2.72 15.32 -0.65
N THR A 26 2.80 14.13 -1.23
CA THR A 26 2.85 13.99 -2.68
C THR A 26 1.53 14.48 -3.26
N SER A 27 1.62 15.29 -4.32
CA SER A 27 0.52 15.65 -5.22
C SER A 27 -0.33 14.44 -5.61
N ASN A 28 -1.55 14.69 -6.10
CA ASN A 28 -2.47 13.68 -6.65
C ASN A 28 -1.72 12.50 -7.27
N VAL A 29 -1.80 11.35 -6.60
CA VAL A 29 -1.15 10.12 -7.04
C VAL A 29 -2.06 9.49 -8.08
N VAL A 30 -1.56 9.37 -9.31
CA VAL A 30 -2.29 8.74 -10.41
C VAL A 30 -1.58 7.43 -10.73
N PHE A 31 -2.26 6.32 -10.48
CA PHE A 31 -1.85 5.00 -10.97
C PHE A 31 -2.52 4.76 -12.31
N LYS A 32 -1.80 4.16 -13.25
CA LYS A 32 -2.40 3.68 -14.50
C LYS A 32 -2.78 2.22 -14.32
N VAL A 33 -4.04 1.92 -14.61
CA VAL A 33 -4.57 0.56 -14.63
C VAL A 33 -4.87 0.19 -16.07
N THR A 34 -4.31 -0.91 -16.55
CA THR A 34 -4.56 -1.45 -17.90
C THR A 34 -4.97 -2.91 -17.84
N ASP A 35 -5.45 -3.42 -18.98
CA ASP A 35 -5.72 -4.84 -19.18
C ASP A 35 -6.71 -5.43 -18.17
N PHE A 36 -7.65 -4.59 -17.71
CA PHE A 36 -8.67 -4.98 -16.74
C PHE A 36 -9.66 -5.96 -17.35
N ALA A 37 -9.70 -7.17 -16.81
CA ALA A 37 -10.71 -8.17 -17.11
C ALA A 37 -11.22 -8.80 -15.81
N ALA A 38 -12.53 -8.82 -15.65
CA ALA A 38 -13.21 -9.45 -14.53
C ALA A 38 -14.31 -10.36 -15.06
N PHE A 39 -14.39 -11.57 -14.53
CA PHE A 39 -15.47 -12.50 -14.79
C PHE A 39 -16.05 -12.96 -13.45
N GLU A 40 -17.34 -12.72 -13.25
CA GLU A 40 -18.05 -13.15 -12.06
C GLU A 40 -18.94 -14.32 -12.42
N ALA A 41 -18.64 -15.48 -11.82
CA ALA A 41 -19.40 -16.69 -12.08
C ALA A 41 -20.80 -16.59 -11.48
N ASP A 42 -21.79 -17.02 -12.26
CA ASP A 42 -23.14 -17.28 -11.75
C ASP A 42 -23.08 -18.47 -10.78
N PRO A 43 -23.47 -18.31 -9.50
CA PRO A 43 -23.41 -19.37 -8.50
C PRO A 43 -24.38 -20.53 -8.80
N TYR A 44 -25.32 -20.38 -9.74
CA TYR A 44 -26.26 -21.42 -10.13
C TYR A 44 -25.79 -22.27 -11.32
N ILE A 45 -24.64 -21.94 -11.92
CA ILE A 45 -24.05 -22.70 -13.02
C ILE A 45 -22.92 -23.59 -12.47
N ASP A 46 -23.14 -24.90 -12.52
CA ASP A 46 -22.14 -25.87 -12.07
C ASP A 46 -20.81 -25.71 -12.81
N GLY A 47 -19.74 -25.64 -12.03
CA GLY A 47 -18.38 -25.53 -12.54
C GLY A 47 -17.94 -24.13 -12.99
N ALA A 48 -18.82 -23.13 -12.96
CA ALA A 48 -18.45 -21.75 -13.25
C ALA A 48 -17.44 -21.22 -12.20
N LYS A 49 -16.43 -20.48 -12.67
CA LYS A 49 -15.36 -19.95 -11.82
C LYS A 49 -15.11 -18.49 -12.13
N SER A 50 -15.11 -17.66 -11.11
CA SER A 50 -14.78 -16.25 -11.22
C SER A 50 -13.29 -16.04 -11.41
N ASN A 51 -12.89 -14.94 -12.04
CA ASN A 51 -11.49 -14.51 -12.13
C ASN A 51 -11.37 -12.98 -12.29
N LEU A 52 -10.19 -12.46 -12.00
CA LEU A 52 -9.88 -11.04 -12.15
C LEU A 52 -8.41 -10.91 -12.55
N THR A 53 -8.14 -10.05 -13.52
CA THR A 53 -6.78 -9.66 -13.87
C THR A 53 -6.73 -8.20 -14.28
N PHE A 54 -5.64 -7.53 -13.91
CA PHE A 54 -5.30 -6.20 -14.38
C PHE A 54 -3.83 -5.92 -14.11
N HIS A 55 -3.31 -4.93 -14.81
CA HIS A 55 -1.96 -4.43 -14.63
C HIS A 55 -2.00 -3.04 -13.98
N VAL A 56 -1.09 -2.78 -13.04
CA VAL A 56 -0.92 -1.49 -12.38
C VAL A 56 0.49 -0.98 -12.59
N SER A 57 0.60 0.28 -13.00
CA SER A 57 1.88 0.99 -13.04
C SER A 57 1.81 2.33 -12.29
N ASP A 58 2.82 2.58 -11.47
CA ASP A 58 3.15 3.89 -10.92
C ASP A 58 4.30 4.48 -11.74
N THR A 59 4.05 5.58 -12.44
CA THR A 59 5.02 6.23 -13.33
C THR A 59 5.61 7.49 -12.71
N ARG A 60 5.42 7.71 -11.40
CA ARG A 60 5.97 8.88 -10.72
C ARG A 60 7.50 8.76 -10.66
N PRO A 61 8.25 9.81 -11.03
CA PRO A 61 9.70 9.80 -10.93
C PRO A 61 10.20 9.45 -9.53
N GLY A 62 11.07 8.45 -9.43
CA GLY A 62 11.64 7.95 -8.16
C GLY A 62 10.75 6.99 -7.37
N PHE A 63 9.59 6.62 -7.90
CA PHE A 63 8.68 5.63 -7.32
C PHE A 63 8.21 4.61 -8.37
N GLU A 64 8.91 4.49 -9.49
CA GLU A 64 8.50 3.65 -10.60
C GLU A 64 8.31 2.20 -10.16
N ALA A 65 7.12 1.66 -10.41
CA ALA A 65 6.80 0.28 -10.07
C ALA A 65 5.65 -0.24 -10.91
N GLU A 66 5.71 -1.52 -11.26
CA GLU A 66 4.70 -2.19 -12.06
C GLU A 66 4.45 -3.61 -11.56
N THR A 67 3.18 -4.01 -11.56
CA THR A 67 2.76 -5.33 -11.10
C THR A 67 1.48 -5.78 -11.77
N ASN A 68 1.33 -7.10 -11.89
CA ASN A 68 0.07 -7.71 -12.28
C ASN A 68 -0.68 -8.12 -11.01
N CYS A 69 -1.99 -7.91 -11.03
CA CYS A 69 -2.88 -8.31 -9.95
C CYS A 69 -3.81 -9.37 -10.52
N VAL A 70 -3.76 -10.58 -9.98
CA VAL A 70 -4.46 -11.74 -10.53
C VAL A 70 -5.22 -12.46 -9.41
N VAL A 71 -6.53 -12.61 -9.59
CA VAL A 71 -7.32 -13.63 -8.92
C VAL A 71 -7.47 -14.80 -9.90
N PRO A 72 -6.79 -15.93 -9.65
CA PRO A 72 -6.95 -17.10 -10.50
C PRO A 72 -8.38 -17.64 -10.41
N ASN A 73 -8.75 -18.50 -11.37
CA ASN A 73 -10.07 -19.11 -11.43
C ASN A 73 -10.48 -19.71 -10.07
N THR A 74 -11.57 -19.18 -9.52
CA THR A 74 -12.01 -19.48 -8.17
C THR A 74 -13.53 -19.68 -8.10
N TYR A 75 -13.98 -20.54 -7.21
CA TYR A 75 -15.42 -20.75 -6.96
C TYR A 75 -16.02 -19.66 -6.05
N PHE A 76 -15.19 -18.77 -5.51
CA PHE A 76 -15.65 -17.66 -4.68
C PHE A 76 -16.13 -16.48 -5.53
N ASN A 77 -17.05 -15.72 -4.95
CA ASN A 77 -17.50 -14.44 -5.49
C ASN A 77 -16.33 -13.43 -5.50
N LEU A 78 -16.18 -12.65 -6.57
CA LEU A 78 -15.06 -11.69 -6.69
C LEU A 78 -15.08 -10.61 -5.62
N HIS A 79 -16.25 -10.14 -5.21
CA HIS A 79 -16.38 -9.18 -4.11
C HIS A 79 -15.88 -9.77 -2.79
N ALA A 80 -16.15 -11.05 -2.55
CA ALA A 80 -15.69 -11.75 -1.36
C ALA A 80 -14.17 -12.02 -1.40
N ILE A 81 -13.64 -12.41 -2.57
CA ILE A 81 -12.23 -12.80 -2.68
C ILE A 81 -11.29 -11.60 -2.80
N SER A 82 -11.74 -10.46 -3.31
CA SER A 82 -10.91 -9.25 -3.37
C SER A 82 -10.56 -8.70 -1.98
N ALA A 83 -11.31 -9.08 -0.93
CA ALA A 83 -10.97 -8.82 0.46
C ALA A 83 -9.89 -9.77 1.02
N LEU A 84 -9.65 -10.90 0.35
CA LEU A 84 -8.68 -11.95 0.75
C LEU A 84 -7.41 -11.95 -0.12
N PHE A 85 -7.50 -11.41 -1.35
CA PHE A 85 -6.38 -11.21 -2.27
C PHE A 85 -6.09 -9.71 -2.37
N ASP A 86 -5.66 -9.16 -1.26
CA ASP A 86 -5.36 -7.74 -1.08
C ASP A 86 -3.99 -7.34 -1.62
N VAL A 87 -3.20 -8.27 -2.17
CA VAL A 87 -1.85 -8.00 -2.69
C VAL A 87 -1.67 -8.54 -4.10
N CYS A 88 -1.12 -7.71 -4.98
CA CYS A 88 -0.72 -8.09 -6.34
C CYS A 88 0.50 -9.04 -6.30
N GLU A 89 0.88 -9.63 -7.44
CA GLU A 89 1.90 -10.70 -7.50
C GLU A 89 3.21 -10.34 -6.79
N LYS A 90 3.63 -9.08 -6.92
CA LYS A 90 4.87 -8.55 -6.32
C LYS A 90 4.56 -7.86 -4.99
N LYS A 91 4.55 -8.64 -3.91
CA LYS A 91 4.24 -8.14 -2.55
C LYS A 91 5.17 -7.02 -2.11
N GLU A 92 6.43 -7.05 -2.54
CA GLU A 92 7.46 -6.06 -2.24
C GLU A 92 7.12 -4.66 -2.78
N LEU A 93 6.22 -4.52 -3.75
CA LEU A 93 5.82 -3.23 -4.33
C LEU A 93 4.68 -2.55 -3.57
N ASP A 94 4.12 -3.22 -2.55
CA ASP A 94 3.03 -2.75 -1.69
C ASP A 94 1.77 -2.29 -2.43
N PHE A 95 1.50 -2.84 -3.62
CA PHE A 95 0.24 -2.61 -4.31
C PHE A 95 -0.85 -3.49 -3.72
N SER A 96 -1.95 -2.84 -3.37
CA SER A 96 -3.19 -3.48 -2.91
C SER A 96 -4.37 -2.99 -3.72
N TYR A 97 -5.44 -3.79 -3.75
CA TYR A 97 -6.64 -3.43 -4.47
C TYR A 97 -7.90 -3.94 -3.77
N SER A 98 -9.03 -3.36 -4.13
CA SER A 98 -10.35 -3.86 -3.79
C SER A 98 -11.27 -3.80 -5.00
N TYR A 99 -12.12 -4.82 -5.15
CA TYR A 99 -13.08 -4.91 -6.25
C TYR A 99 -14.52 -4.97 -5.69
N GLY A 100 -15.30 -3.94 -5.99
CA GLY A 100 -16.66 -3.77 -5.49
C GLY A 100 -17.66 -3.44 -6.59
N LEU A 101 -18.91 -3.22 -6.19
CA LEU A 101 -20.00 -2.83 -7.10
C LEU A 101 -19.72 -1.54 -7.89
N THR A 102 -18.92 -0.65 -7.32
CA THR A 102 -18.54 0.64 -7.93
C THR A 102 -17.28 0.54 -8.79
N GLY A 103 -16.65 -0.64 -8.87
CA GLY A 103 -15.47 -0.91 -9.68
C GLY A 103 -14.22 -1.28 -8.87
N LEU A 104 -13.06 -1.10 -9.52
CA LEU A 104 -11.75 -1.40 -8.98
C LEU A 104 -11.13 -0.17 -8.30
N THR A 105 -10.64 -0.35 -7.07
CA THR A 105 -9.79 0.63 -6.39
C THR A 105 -8.41 0.04 -6.22
N VAL A 106 -7.37 0.82 -6.57
CA VAL A 106 -5.97 0.44 -6.39
C VAL A 106 -5.29 1.40 -5.44
N ARG A 107 -4.47 0.87 -4.54
CA ARG A 107 -3.74 1.62 -3.52
C ARG A 107 -2.31 1.11 -3.49
N ARG A 108 -1.39 1.96 -3.03
CA ARG A 108 0.00 1.60 -2.80
C ARG A 108 0.43 2.06 -1.42
N GLY A 109 1.22 1.24 -0.72
CA GLY A 109 1.86 1.61 0.53
C GLY A 109 2.72 2.87 0.39
N TRP A 110 2.78 3.67 1.45
CA TRP A 110 3.65 4.84 1.50
C TRP A 110 5.09 4.43 1.78
N ARG A 111 6.02 4.80 0.91
CA ARG A 111 7.46 4.69 1.17
C ARG A 111 8.01 6.02 1.65
N ALA A 112 8.35 6.09 2.94
CA ALA A 112 8.98 7.25 3.53
C ALA A 112 10.50 7.12 3.42
N ASN A 113 11.05 7.63 2.31
CA ASN A 113 12.48 7.73 2.00
C ASN A 113 13.14 6.41 1.57
N GLU A 114 13.42 6.29 0.28
CA GLU A 114 14.59 5.58 -0.24
C GLU A 114 15.63 6.63 -0.67
#